data_AF-A0AAW1GHS7-F1
#
_entry.id   AF-A0AAW1GHS7-F1
#
_cell.length_a   1.000
_cell.length_b   1.000
_cell.length_c   1.000
_cell.angle_alpha   90.00
_cell.angle_beta   90.00
_cell.angle_gamma   90.00
#
_symmetry.space_group_name_H-M   'P 1'
#
loop_
_entity.id
_entity.type
_entity.pdbx_description
1 polymer ?
#
loop_
_entity_poly.entity_id
_entity_poly.type
_entity_poly.pdbx_seq_one_letter_code
_entity_poly.pdbx_strand_id
1 'polypeptide(L)'
;MRSSEPWSHRRLPTPTATFPAIINSEEDFSDSEALRFRDNVPMVDVVDQVGKLRSESFLLPMNDANQELNKHVRILRKKLQQIEILEAKQSKGHVLDDQQMAKLHTKPTLESSLAELGIPR
;
A
#
# COMPACT_ATOMS: atom_id res chain seq x y z
N MET A 1 -16.36 39.01 -3.18
CA MET A 1 -15.02 39.59 -3.40
C MET A 1 -14.02 38.44 -3.49
N ARG A 2 -13.51 38.14 -4.70
CA ARG A 2 -12.47 37.12 -4.92
C ARG A 2 -11.13 37.86 -5.00
N SER A 3 -10.13 37.41 -4.25
CA SER A 3 -8.78 38.01 -4.28
C SER A 3 -8.17 37.84 -5.68
N SER A 4 -7.86 38.94 -6.35
CA SER A 4 -7.17 38.95 -7.65
C SER A 4 -5.66 38.69 -7.55
N GLU A 5 -5.15 38.46 -6.33
CA GLU A 5 -3.72 38.29 -6.09
C GLU A 5 -3.25 36.87 -6.46
N PRO A 6 -2.09 36.76 -7.13
CA PRO A 6 -1.52 35.47 -7.49
C PRO A 6 -1.03 34.73 -6.24
N TRP A 7 -1.04 33.40 -6.32
CA TRP A 7 -0.79 32.47 -5.21
C TRP A 7 0.54 32.71 -4.47
N SER A 8 1.54 33.29 -5.15
CA SER A 8 2.84 33.67 -4.60
C SER A 8 2.78 34.70 -3.46
N HIS A 9 1.68 35.44 -3.31
CA HIS A 9 1.51 36.44 -2.24
C HIS A 9 0.88 35.84 -0.98
N ARG A 10 0.42 34.59 -1.04
CA ARG A 10 -0.08 33.90 0.16
C ARG A 10 1.12 33.48 1.00
N ARG A 11 1.28 34.14 2.15
CA ARG A 11 2.28 33.73 3.14
C ARG A 11 1.92 32.34 3.64
N LEU A 12 2.89 31.41 3.55
CA LEU A 12 2.74 30.10 4.19
C LEU A 12 2.56 30.33 5.69
N PRO A 13 1.74 29.52 6.38
CA PRO A 13 1.71 29.54 7.84
C PRO A 13 3.15 29.38 8.34
N THR A 14 3.60 30.30 9.20
CA THR A 14 4.93 30.21 9.79
C THR A 14 5.05 28.86 10.49
N PRO A 15 6.11 28.08 10.21
CA PRO A 15 6.33 26.82 10.90
C PRO A 15 6.75 27.12 12.33
N THR A 16 5.78 27.35 13.21
CA THR A 16 6.00 27.40 14.66
C THR A 16 6.12 25.96 15.17
N ALA A 17 7.06 25.20 14.61
CA ALA A 17 7.34 23.85 15.05
C ALA A 17 8.17 23.96 16.34
N THR A 18 7.49 23.99 17.48
CA THR A 18 8.16 23.82 18.78
C THR A 18 8.72 22.41 18.81
N PHE A 19 10.05 22.31 18.86
CA PHE A 19 10.73 21.02 18.98
C PHE A 19 10.29 20.31 20.26
N PRO A 20 10.09 18.98 20.24
CA PRO A 20 9.74 18.24 21.44
C PRO A 20 10.89 18.37 22.46
N ALA A 21 10.52 18.47 23.74
CA ALA A 21 11.49 18.47 24.83
C ALA A 21 12.26 17.14 24.80
N ILE A 22 13.59 17.23 24.76
CA ILE A 22 14.47 16.05 24.85
C ILE A 22 14.45 15.61 26.31
N ILE A 23 13.79 14.49 26.59
CA ILE A 23 13.83 13.83 27.89
C ILE A 23 14.96 12.80 27.82
N ASN A 24 16.05 13.04 28.54
CA ASN A 24 17.10 12.04 28.71
C ASN A 24 16.58 11.01 29.73
N SER A 25 16.16 9.83 29.26
CA SER A 25 15.84 8.70 30.13
C SER A 25 17.10 7.86 30.34
N GLU A 26 17.69 7.97 31.54
CA GLU A 26 18.76 7.12 32.05
C GLU A 26 18.15 5.89 32.76
N GLU A 27 18.53 4.67 32.32
CA GLU A 27 18.36 3.33 32.97
C GLU A 27 16.88 2.81 33.09
N ASP A 28 16.47 1.56 32.91
CA ASP A 28 17.04 0.23 32.67
C ASP A 28 15.94 -0.72 32.08
N PHE A 29 16.35 -1.82 31.45
CA PHE A 29 15.57 -2.80 30.69
C PHE A 29 14.34 -3.41 31.40
N SER A 30 13.15 -3.33 30.80
CA SER A 30 12.05 -4.29 31.02
C SER A 30 11.16 -4.39 29.78
N ASP A 31 11.20 -5.55 29.13
CA ASP A 31 10.46 -5.90 27.91
C ASP A 31 8.98 -6.08 28.23
N SER A 32 8.19 -5.03 28.01
CA SER A 32 6.74 -5.12 27.89
C SER A 32 6.24 -3.92 27.09
N GLU A 33 5.97 -4.15 25.82
CA GLU A 33 5.37 -3.19 24.89
C GLU A 33 3.97 -2.81 25.37
N ALA A 34 3.90 -1.86 26.30
CA ALA A 34 2.66 -1.22 26.71
C ALA A 34 2.22 -0.27 25.58
N LEU A 35 1.49 -0.82 24.61
CA LEU A 35 0.67 -0.05 23.66
C LEU A 35 -0.23 0.92 24.44
N ARG A 36 0.22 2.18 24.53
CA ARG A 36 -0.54 3.27 25.12
C ARG A 36 -1.69 3.63 24.19
N PHE A 37 -2.80 2.91 24.30
CA PHE A 37 -4.07 3.32 23.74
C PHE A 37 -4.49 4.63 24.43
N ARG A 38 -4.84 5.64 23.63
CA ARG A 38 -5.28 6.94 24.15
C ARG A 38 -6.69 6.78 24.71
N ASP A 39 -6.81 6.90 26.03
CA ASP A 39 -8.07 6.87 26.75
C ASP A 39 -9.04 7.91 26.16
N ASN A 40 -10.06 7.42 25.46
CA ASN A 40 -11.30 8.14 25.29
C ASN A 40 -12.37 7.17 25.79
N VAL A 41 -12.90 7.50 26.96
CA VAL A 41 -14.13 6.92 27.49
C VAL A 41 -15.23 7.94 27.21
N PRO A 42 -16.36 7.49 26.67
CA PRO A 42 -17.62 7.84 27.30
C PRO A 42 -18.32 6.56 27.76
N MET A 43 -18.73 6.60 29.03
CA MET A 43 -19.47 5.55 29.72
C MET A 43 -20.87 5.41 29.12
N VAL A 44 -21.42 4.18 29.27
CA VAL A 44 -22.82 3.73 29.11
C VAL A 44 -23.32 3.63 27.66
N ASP A 45 -23.84 2.50 27.18
CA ASP A 45 -24.94 1.74 27.77
C ASP A 45 -24.91 0.25 27.39
N VAL A 46 -25.34 -0.60 28.32
CA VAL A 46 -25.52 -2.05 28.12
C VAL A 46 -26.84 -2.27 27.40
N VAL A 47 -26.84 -2.40 26.07
CA VAL A 47 -27.93 -3.05 25.32
C VAL A 47 -27.40 -3.72 24.05
N ASP A 48 -27.89 -4.93 23.83
CA ASP A 48 -27.87 -5.76 22.62
C ASP A 48 -26.65 -6.63 22.31
N GLN A 49 -26.87 -7.92 22.60
CA GLN A 49 -26.21 -9.11 22.06
C GLN A 49 -26.34 -9.26 20.53
N VAL A 50 -26.29 -8.16 19.77
CA VAL A 50 -26.24 -8.12 18.29
C VAL A 50 -24.83 -7.69 17.82
N GLY A 51 -23.84 -7.65 18.71
CA GLY A 51 -22.45 -7.33 18.37
C GLY A 51 -21.58 -8.53 17.97
N LYS A 52 -22.00 -9.78 18.26
CA LYS A 52 -21.14 -10.96 18.08
C LYS A 52 -20.91 -11.38 16.62
N LEU A 53 -21.63 -10.79 15.67
CA LEU A 53 -21.38 -10.98 14.23
C LEU A 53 -20.45 -9.91 13.63
N ARG A 54 -20.18 -8.80 14.36
CA ARG A 54 -19.36 -7.71 13.83
C ARG A 54 -17.86 -7.90 14.09
N SER A 55 -17.51 -8.85 14.96
CA SER A 55 -16.12 -9.15 15.35
C SER A 55 -15.47 -10.29 14.58
N GLU A 56 -16.19 -10.97 13.69
CA GLU A 56 -15.64 -12.09 12.88
C GLU A 56 -15.17 -11.64 11.48
N SER A 57 -15.27 -10.36 11.14
CA SER A 57 -15.07 -9.89 9.76
C SER A 57 -13.68 -9.34 9.43
N PHE A 58 -12.74 -9.26 10.38
CA PHE A 58 -11.46 -8.56 10.15
C PHE A 58 -10.22 -9.46 10.13
N LEU A 59 -10.27 -10.69 10.66
CA LEU A 59 -9.08 -11.54 10.79
C LEU A 59 -9.43 -13.03 10.66
N LEU A 60 -9.90 -13.45 9.49
CA LEU A 60 -9.80 -14.88 9.12
C LEU A 60 -8.49 -15.08 8.34
N PRO A 61 -7.48 -15.78 8.90
CA PRO A 61 -6.24 -16.16 8.21
C PRO A 61 -6.48 -16.96 6.92
N MET A 62 -7.67 -17.56 6.78
CA MET A 62 -8.11 -18.25 5.56
C MET A 62 -8.14 -17.33 4.32
N ASN A 63 -8.28 -16.02 4.53
CA ASN A 63 -8.22 -15.02 3.46
C ASN A 63 -6.76 -14.67 3.10
N ASP A 64 -5.78 -14.91 3.97
CA ASP A 64 -4.40 -14.46 3.75
C ASP A 64 -3.76 -15.18 2.55
N ALA A 65 -3.91 -16.52 2.47
CA ALA A 65 -3.44 -17.29 1.31
C ALA A 65 -4.09 -16.84 -0.01
N ASN A 66 -5.40 -16.56 0.01
CA ASN A 66 -6.12 -16.04 -1.14
C ASN A 66 -5.71 -14.58 -1.47
N GLN A 67 -5.40 -13.77 -0.47
CA GLN A 67 -4.91 -12.41 -0.64
C GLN A 67 -3.49 -12.41 -1.24
N GLU A 68 -2.60 -13.26 -0.75
CA GLU A 68 -1.25 -13.43 -1.29
C GLU A 68 -1.29 -13.93 -2.74
N LEU A 69 -2.15 -14.91 -3.04
CA LEU A 69 -2.38 -15.34 -4.42
C LEU A 69 -2.87 -14.17 -5.29
N ASN A 70 -3.89 -13.43 -4.83
CA ASN A 70 -4.41 -12.27 -5.56
C ASN A 70 -3.36 -11.18 -5.75
N LYS A 71 -2.48 -10.94 -4.77
CA LYS A 71 -1.35 -10.02 -4.87
C LYS A 71 -0.38 -10.51 -5.95
N HIS A 72 -0.04 -11.81 -5.94
CA HIS A 72 0.84 -12.40 -6.93
C HIS A 72 0.30 -12.26 -8.35
N VAL A 73 -0.98 -12.57 -8.57
CA VAL A 73 -1.68 -12.39 -9.85
C VAL A 73 -1.64 -10.94 -10.33
N ARG A 74 -1.89 -9.98 -9.43
CA ARG A 74 -1.81 -8.55 -9.75
C ARG A 74 -0.41 -8.14 -10.17
N ILE A 75 0.62 -8.67 -9.50
CA ILE A 75 2.02 -8.41 -9.85
C ILE A 75 2.34 -8.96 -11.25
N LEU A 76 1.95 -10.21 -11.54
CA LEU A 76 2.17 -10.83 -12.85
C LEU A 76 1.48 -10.04 -13.98
N ARG A 77 0.22 -9.64 -13.78
CA ARG A 77 -0.51 -8.78 -14.75
C ARG A 77 0.18 -7.45 -14.99
N LYS A 78 0.66 -6.79 -13.93
CA LYS A 78 1.41 -5.54 -14.07
C LYS A 78 2.70 -5.72 -14.86
N LYS A 79 3.43 -6.82 -14.65
CA LYS A 79 4.63 -7.14 -15.43
C LYS A 79 4.29 -7.35 -16.91
N LEU A 80 3.22 -8.07 -17.22
CA LEU A 80 2.76 -8.26 -18.60
C LEU A 80 2.33 -6.95 -19.26
N GLN A 81 1.64 -6.07 -18.53
CA GLN A 81 1.28 -4.75 -19.05
C GLN A 81 2.52 -3.90 -19.38
N GLN A 82 3.57 -3.97 -18.54
CA GLN A 82 4.83 -3.29 -18.84
C GLN A 82 5.49 -3.83 -20.12
N ILE A 83 5.42 -5.14 -20.32
CA ILE A 83 5.93 -5.81 -21.53
C ILE A 83 5.13 -5.36 -22.75
N GLU A 84 3.80 -5.31 -22.68
CA GLU A 84 2.95 -4.84 -23.79
C GLU A 84 3.30 -3.41 -24.23
N ILE A 85 3.59 -2.53 -23.27
CA ILE A 85 4.05 -1.17 -23.56
C ILE A 85 5.41 -1.20 -24.29
N LEU A 86 6.33 -2.09 -23.90
CA LEU A 86 7.63 -2.26 -24.56
C LEU A 86 7.46 -2.83 -25.98
N GLU A 87 6.56 -3.79 -26.19
CA GLU A 87 6.24 -4.34 -27.52
C GLU A 87 5.63 -3.27 -28.43
N ALA A 88 4.71 -2.45 -27.91
CA ALA A 88 4.15 -1.32 -28.63
C ALA A 88 5.22 -0.26 -28.96
N LYS A 89 6.27 -0.13 -28.14
CA LYS A 89 7.40 0.76 -28.39
C LYS A 89 8.29 0.19 -29.50
N GLN A 90 8.58 -1.11 -29.45
CA GLN A 90 9.36 -1.84 -30.46
C GLN A 90 8.67 -1.81 -31.83
N SER A 91 7.35 -2.06 -31.88
CA SER A 91 6.58 -2.05 -33.13
C SER A 91 6.53 -0.68 -33.79
N LYS A 92 6.67 0.41 -33.00
CA LYS A 92 6.86 1.78 -33.50
C LYS A 92 8.28 2.06 -34.01
N GLY A 93 9.16 1.06 -34.04
CA GLY A 93 10.54 1.19 -34.54
C GLY A 93 11.52 1.82 -33.56
N HIS A 94 11.18 1.93 -32.26
CA HIS A 94 12.11 2.45 -31.27
C HIS A 94 13.12 1.37 -30.86
N VAL A 95 14.39 1.75 -30.75
CA VAL A 95 15.44 0.87 -30.22
C VAL A 95 15.21 0.65 -28.73
N LEU A 96 15.17 -0.61 -28.33
CA LEU A 96 15.09 -1.02 -26.93
C LEU A 96 16.48 -1.33 -26.41
N ASP A 97 16.71 -0.95 -25.15
CA ASP A 97 17.91 -1.34 -24.43
C ASP A 97 17.91 -2.84 -24.11
N ASP A 98 19.09 -3.43 -23.90
CA ASP A 98 19.25 -4.87 -23.62
C ASP A 98 18.46 -5.30 -22.37
N GLN A 99 18.37 -4.44 -21.35
CA GLN A 99 17.55 -4.71 -20.17
C GLN A 99 16.06 -4.76 -20.49
N GLN A 100 15.59 -3.98 -21.47
CA GLN A 100 14.21 -3.98 -21.93
C GLN A 100 13.92 -5.20 -22.82
N MET A 101 14.85 -5.57 -23.69
CA MET A 101 14.78 -6.79 -24.49
C MET A 101 14.71 -8.04 -23.61
N ALA A 102 15.53 -8.11 -22.55
CA ALA A 102 15.45 -9.18 -21.57
C ALA A 102 14.06 -9.30 -20.94
N LYS A 103 13.40 -8.17 -20.61
CA LYS A 103 12.02 -8.18 -20.09
C LYS A 103 11.02 -8.72 -21.11
N LEU A 104 11.16 -8.40 -22.39
CA LEU A 104 10.32 -8.98 -23.44
C LEU A 104 10.45 -10.50 -23.49
N HIS A 105 11.68 -11.03 -23.37
CA HIS A 105 11.92 -12.48 -23.36
C HIS A 105 11.31 -13.20 -22.14
N THR A 106 11.05 -12.52 -21.03
CA THR A 106 10.37 -13.12 -19.86
C THR A 106 8.86 -13.29 -20.03
N LYS A 107 8.27 -12.72 -21.09
CA LYS A 107 6.83 -12.78 -21.40
C LYS A 107 6.22 -14.20 -21.35
N PRO A 108 6.73 -15.21 -22.08
CA PRO A 108 6.18 -16.57 -22.04
C PRO A 108 6.24 -17.21 -20.65
N THR A 109 7.29 -16.92 -19.87
CA THR A 109 7.41 -17.44 -18.50
C THR A 109 6.34 -16.85 -17.57
N LEU A 110 6.05 -15.55 -17.69
CA LEU A 110 5.00 -14.90 -16.90
C LEU A 110 3.59 -15.39 -17.28
N GLU A 111 3.38 -15.71 -18.56
CA GLU A 111 2.14 -16.29 -19.05
C GLU A 111 1.94 -17.72 -18.57
N SER A 112 2.99 -18.54 -18.61
CA SER A 112 2.97 -19.89 -18.05
C SER A 112 2.61 -19.85 -16.56
N SER A 113 3.23 -18.93 -15.80
CA SER A 113 2.94 -18.76 -14.38
C SER A 113 1.49 -18.34 -14.12
N LEU A 114 0.88 -17.50 -14.95
CA LEU A 114 -0.56 -17.17 -14.85
C LEU A 114 -1.45 -18.35 -15.22
N ALA A 115 -1.08 -19.12 -16.24
CA ALA A 115 -1.81 -20.31 -16.68
C ALA A 115 -1.79 -21.41 -15.60
N GLU A 116 -0.66 -21.61 -14.92
CA GLU A 116 -0.54 -22.52 -13.77
C GLU A 116 -1.45 -22.12 -12.61
N LEU A 117 -1.69 -20.82 -12.43
CA LEU A 117 -2.66 -20.30 -11.46
C LEU A 117 -4.12 -20.40 -11.95
N GLY A 118 -4.36 -20.98 -13.13
CA GLY A 118 -5.69 -21.17 -13.73
C GLY A 118 -6.29 -19.87 -14.26
N ILE A 119 -5.48 -18.83 -14.50
CA ILE A 119 -5.97 -17.51 -14.89
C ILE A 119 -5.71 -17.33 -16.39
N PRO A 120 -6.77 -17.15 -17.21
CA PRO A 120 -6.60 -16.89 -18.62
C PRO A 120 -5.95 -15.52 -18.84
N ARG A 121 -5.26 -15.42 -19.98
CA ARG A 121 -4.53 -14.23 -20.41
C ARG A 121 -5.46 -13.09 -20.83
#